data_AF-A0A531JB16-F1
#
_entry.id   AF-A0A531JB16-F1
#
_cell.length_a   1.000
_cell.length_b   1.000
_cell.length_c   1.000
_cell.angle_alpha   90.00
_cell.angle_beta   90.00
_cell.angle_gamma   90.00
#
_symmetry.space_group_name_H-M   'P 1'
#
loop_
_entity.id
_entity.type
_entity.pdbx_description
1 polymer ?
#
loop_
_entity_poly.entity_id
_entity_poly.type
_entity_poly.pdbx_seq_one_letter_code
_entity_poly.pdbx_strand_id
1 'polypeptide(L)' 'LIQEGILAESKASETVSLKRGRPQVGLSLNPQAAAVLTVVLSLNFLSVAVIDYAGKVVAEEQRRLDTLT' A
#
# COMPACT_ATOMS: atom_id res chain seq x y z
N LEU A 1 3.59 -16.25 6.38
CA LEU A 1 3.59 -14.83 5.92
C LEU A 1 4.75 -14.45 5.00
N ILE A 2 6.04 -14.57 5.39
CA ILE A 2 7.15 -14.28 4.45
C ILE A 2 7.12 -15.24 3.24
N GLN A 3 7.01 -16.55 3.50
CA GLN A 3 6.86 -17.55 2.44
C GLN A 3 5.56 -17.40 1.62
N GLU A 4 4.54 -16.77 2.19
CA GLU A 4 3.27 -16.46 1.52
C GLU A 4 3.35 -15.14 0.74
N GLY A 5 4.47 -14.43 0.78
CA GLY A 5 4.66 -13.15 0.09
C GLY A 5 3.95 -11.97 0.73
N ILE A 6 3.40 -12.09 1.94
CA ILE A 6 2.70 -11.01 2.66
C ILE A 6 3.69 -10.05 3.33
N LEU A 7 4.78 -10.59 3.87
CA LEU A 7 5.84 -9.83 4.53
C LEU A 7 7.14 -9.91 3.72
N ALA A 8 7.91 -8.83 3.76
CA ALA A 8 9.26 -8.75 3.20
C ALA A 8 10.26 -8.33 4.28
N GLU A 9 11.52 -8.73 4.12
CA GLU A 9 12.61 -8.19 4.93
C GLU A 9 12.84 -6.72 4.57
N SER A 10 12.83 -5.84 5.57
CA SER A 10 13.14 -4.43 5.38
C SER A 10 14.60 -4.16 5.75
N LYS A 11 15.27 -3.36 4.93
CA LYS A 11 16.56 -2.79 5.33
C LYS A 11 16.31 -1.85 6.49
N ALA A 12 17.07 -2.01 7.57
CA ALA A 12 16.94 -1.17 8.76
C ALA A 12 16.97 0.31 8.37
N SER A 13 15.82 0.99 8.52
CA SER A 13 15.67 2.42 8.25
C SER A 13 16.04 3.29 9.46
N GLU A 14 16.35 2.67 10.59
CA GLU A 14 16.95 3.36 11.71
C GLU A 14 18.45 3.03 11.78
N THR A 15 19.23 4.00 12.24
CA THR A 15 20.56 3.81 12.78
C THR A 15 20.45 2.84 13.96
N VAL A 16 20.36 1.54 13.65
CA VAL A 16 20.50 0.49 14.65
C VAL A 16 21.91 0.70 15.16
N SER A 17 22.01 1.28 16.37
CA SER A 17 23.26 1.27 17.13
C SER A 17 23.81 -0.12 16.96
N LEU A 18 24.97 -0.24 16.30
CA LEU A 18 25.65 -1.48 15.99
C LEU A 18 26.10 -2.12 17.30
N LYS A 19 25.13 -2.60 18.10
CA LYS A 19 25.35 -3.40 19.28
C LYS A 19 25.88 -4.71 18.74
N ARG A 20 27.16 -5.01 19.00
CA ARG A 20 27.84 -6.23 18.53
C ARG A 20 26.94 -7.44 18.85
N GLY A 21 26.61 -8.25 17.84
CA GLY A 21 25.63 -9.35 17.93
C GLY A 21 25.15 -9.83 16.55
N ARG A 22 24.14 -10.74 16.52
CA ARG A 22 23.52 -11.23 15.28
C ARG A 22 22.83 -10.07 14.54
N PRO A 23 23.03 -9.90 13.22
CA PRO A 23 22.32 -8.91 12.44
C PRO A 23 20.80 -9.04 12.62
N GLN A 24 20.14 -7.94 12.96
CA GLN A 24 18.69 -7.85 12.97
C GLN A 24 18.21 -7.26 11.64
N VAL A 25 17.20 -7.89 11.04
CA VAL A 25 16.49 -7.37 9.87
C VAL A 25 15.09 -6.95 10.29
N GLY A 26 14.61 -5.84 9.75
CA GLY A 26 13.23 -5.42 9.97
C GLY A 26 12.26 -6.25 9.14
N LEU A 27 10.98 -6.16 9.48
CA LEU A 27 9.90 -6.69 8.67
C LEU A 27 9.07 -5.52 8.14
N SER A 28 8.62 -5.63 6.90
CA SER A 28 7.65 -4.73 6.29
C SER A 28 6.56 -5.51 5.58
N LEU A 29 5.43 -4.85 5.31
CA LEU A 29 4.44 -5.37 4.37
C LEU A 29 5.05 -5.42 2.97
N ASN A 30 4.74 -6.47 2.20
CA ASN A 30 5.02 -6.48 0.76
C ASN A 30 3.90 -5.72 0.05
N PRO A 31 4.17 -4.55 -0.59
CA PRO A 31 3.12 -3.77 -1.26
C PRO A 31 2.42 -4.54 -2.39
N GLN A 32 3.10 -5.54 -2.97
CA GLN A 32 2.58 -6.36 -4.07
C GLN A 32 1.75 -7.55 -3.59
N ALA A 33 1.58 -7.74 -2.28
CA ALA A 33 0.82 -8.87 -1.73
C ALA A 33 -0.67 -8.82 -2.09
N ALA A 34 -1.24 -7.61 -2.18
CA ALA A 34 -2.62 -7.36 -2.59
C ALA A 34 -2.80 -5.87 -2.95
N ALA A 35 -3.96 -5.53 -3.47
CA ALA A 35 -4.40 -4.15 -3.62
C ALA A 35 -5.87 -4.01 -3.19
N VAL A 36 -6.23 -2.84 -2.68
CA VAL A 36 -7.60 -2.45 -2.36
C VAL A 36 -8.04 -1.36 -3.34
N LEU A 37 -9.22 -1.51 -3.91
CA LEU A 37 -9.88 -0.46 -4.69
C LEU A 37 -10.88 0.27 -3.79
N THR A 38 -10.73 1.58 -3.65
CA THR A 38 -11.77 2.42 -3.05
C THR A 38 -12.55 3.10 -4.16
N VAL A 39 -13.87 3.11 -4.03
CA VAL A 39 -14.79 3.76 -4.97
C VAL A 39 -15.74 4.62 -4.17
N VAL A 40 -15.76 5.91 -4.47
CA VAL A 40 -16.65 6.89 -3.86
C VAL A 40 -17.51 7.49 -4.95
N LEU A 41 -18.82 7.33 -4.83
CA LEU A 41 -19.80 7.97 -5.69
C LEU A 41 -20.51 9.07 -4.89
N SER A 42 -20.26 10.31 -5.26
CA SER A 42 -20.82 11.51 -4.61
C SER A 42 -21.49 12.39 -5.64
N LEU A 43 -22.82 12.48 -5.59
CA LEU A 43 -23.63 13.13 -6.63
C LEU A 43 -23.26 12.59 -8.03
N ASN A 44 -22.79 13.46 -8.92
CA ASN A 44 -22.37 13.14 -10.28
C ASN A 44 -20.86 12.93 -10.39
N PHE A 45 -20.15 12.63 -9.30
CA PHE A 45 -18.70 12.39 -9.31
C PHE A 45 -18.37 10.98 -8.84
N LEU A 46 -17.59 10.29 -9.65
CA LEU A 46 -16.98 9.01 -9.33
C LEU A 46 -15.49 9.24 -9.05
N SER A 47 -15.06 8.93 -7.84
CA SER A 47 -13.65 8.92 -7.43
C SER A 47 -13.21 7.51 -7.14
N VAL A 48 -12.05 7.12 -7.66
CA VAL A 48 -11.49 5.78 -7.53
C VAL A 48 -10.03 5.90 -7.11
N ALA A 49 -9.59 5.10 -6.13
CA ALA A 49 -8.17 4.96 -5.81
C ALA A 49 -7.79 3.48 -5.68
N VAL A 50 -6.66 3.12 -6.27
CA VAL A 50 -5.99 1.83 -6.08
C VAL A 50 -4.94 2.03 -4.98
N ILE A 51 -5.04 1.23 -3.93
CA ILE A 51 -4.17 1.30 -2.75
C ILE A 51 -3.42 -0.02 -2.67
N ASP A 52 -2.09 0.04 -2.59
CA ASP A 52 -1.29 -1.17 -2.40
C ASP A 52 -1.45 -1.75 -0.98
N TYR A 53 -0.93 -2.95 -0.77
CA TYR A 53 -1.08 -3.62 0.52
C TYR A 53 -0.36 -2.90 1.67
N ALA A 54 0.58 -1.99 1.37
CA ALA A 54 1.24 -1.15 2.36
C ALA A 54 0.45 0.15 2.66
N GLY A 55 -0.72 0.33 2.06
CA GLY A 55 -1.60 1.48 2.30
C GLY A 55 -1.28 2.70 1.43
N LYS A 56 -0.40 2.58 0.44
CA LYS A 56 -0.04 3.69 -0.44
C LYS A 56 -0.97 3.72 -1.65
N VAL A 57 -1.48 4.91 -1.99
CA VAL A 57 -2.19 5.14 -3.26
C VAL A 57 -1.20 4.96 -4.42
N VAL A 58 -1.47 3.99 -5.29
CA VAL A 58 -0.65 3.71 -6.49
C VAL A 58 -1.25 4.26 -7.76
N ALA A 59 -2.57 4.50 -7.78
CA ALA A 59 -3.28 5.19 -8.85
C ALA A 59 -4.57 5.79 -8.29
N GLU A 60 -4.98 6.92 -8.87
CA GLU A 60 -6.26 7.56 -8.56
C GLU A 60 -6.86 8.15 -9.83
N GLU A 61 -8.19 8.12 -9.94
CA GLU A 61 -8.95 8.76 -11.00
C GLU A 61 -10.21 9.40 -10.42
N GLN A 62 -10.57 10.57 -10.95
CA GLN A 62 -11.84 11.20 -10.65
C GLN A 62 -12.52 11.63 -11.96
N ARG A 63 -13.79 11.28 -12.09
CA ARG A 63 -14.60 11.60 -13.25
C ARG A 63 -15.96 12.16 -12.85
N ARG A 64 -16.42 13.19 -13.57
CA ARG A 64 -17.83 13.60 -13.56
C ARG A 64 -18.63 12.68 -14.48
N LEU A 65 -19.72 12.13 -13.97
CA LEU A 65 -20.67 11.30 -14.69
C LEU A 65 -21.81 12.18 -15.23
N ASP A 66 -22.16 11.98 -16.50
CA ASP A 66 -23.35 12.56 -17.10
C ASP A 66 -24.55 11.71 -16.69
N THR A 67 -25.42 12.27 -15.85
CA THR A 67 -26.58 11.57 -15.25
C THR A 67 -27.92 12.02 -15.81
N LEU A 68 -27.92 12.94 -16.78
CA LEU A 68 -29.10 13.35 -17.53
C LEU A 68 -29.03 12.74 -18.93
N THR A 69 -29.97 11.85 -19.23
CA THR A 69 -30.23 11.28 -20.57
C THR A 69 -31.41 11.96 -21.23
#